data_AF-A0A7G8VUB4-F1
#
_entry.id   AF-A0A7G8VUB4-F1
#
_cell.length_a   1.000
_cell.length_b   1.000
_cell.length_c   1.000
_cell.angle_alpha   90.00
_cell.angle_beta   90.00
_cell.angle_gamma   90.00
#
_symmetry.space_group_name_H-M   'P 1'
#
loop_
_entity.id
_entity.type
_entity.pdbx_description
1 polymer ?
#
loop_
_entity_poly.entity_id
_entity_poly.type
_entity_poly.pdbx_seq_one_letter_code
_entity_poly.pdbx_strand_id
1 'polypeptide(L)'
;MPVLGPHWSGETLRPDEATEIAVDLRGGWSCAFHFKQTASGSYAGVAEIAHHGRRRGSLVIMQQPSLDAAVARAKLRAKQFVSSRSPLAHIPT
;
A
#
# COMPACT_ATOMS: atom_id res chain seq x y z
N MET A 1 -15.59 -24.30 20.44
CA MET A 1 -14.51 -23.79 19.57
C MET A 1 -15.10 -22.73 18.64
N PRO A 2 -14.96 -21.42 18.90
CA PRO A 2 -15.35 -20.41 17.91
C PRO A 2 -14.12 -19.99 17.10
N VAL A 3 -14.23 -20.10 15.77
CA VAL A 3 -13.33 -19.43 14.83
C VAL A 3 -13.57 -17.93 14.96
N LEU A 4 -12.64 -17.23 15.59
CA LEU A 4 -12.64 -15.78 15.65
C LEU A 4 -12.20 -15.28 14.26
N GLY A 5 -13.18 -15.02 13.39
CA GLY A 5 -12.94 -14.34 12.13
C GLY A 5 -12.23 -13.01 12.39
N PRO A 6 -11.32 -12.58 11.51
CA PRO A 6 -10.54 -11.38 11.79
C PRO A 6 -11.46 -10.16 11.68
N HIS A 7 -11.70 -9.55 12.85
CA HIS A 7 -12.49 -8.36 13.06
C HIS A 7 -11.78 -7.15 12.44
N TRP A 8 -11.95 -6.95 11.13
CA TRP A 8 -11.64 -5.68 10.47
C TRP A 8 -12.75 -4.67 10.77
N SER A 9 -12.83 -4.24 12.04
CA SER A 9 -13.47 -2.97 12.36
C SER A 9 -12.55 -1.84 11.97
N GLY A 10 -13.13 -0.72 11.53
CA GLY A 10 -12.46 0.50 11.07
C GLY A 10 -11.67 1.23 12.15
N GLU A 11 -10.76 0.52 12.82
CA GLU A 11 -9.73 1.12 13.65
C GLU A 11 -8.70 1.74 12.71
N THR A 12 -8.68 3.06 12.71
CA THR A 12 -7.59 3.86 12.15
C THR A 12 -6.28 3.22 12.60
N LEU A 13 -5.54 2.65 11.64
CA LEU A 13 -4.23 2.04 11.89
C LEU A 13 -3.41 3.05 12.69
N ARG A 14 -3.20 2.77 13.97
CA ARG A 14 -2.32 3.60 14.78
C ARG A 14 -0.91 3.43 14.19
N PRO A 15 -0.25 4.50 13.75
CA PRO A 15 1.03 4.40 13.04
C PRO A 15 2.18 3.84 13.90
N ASP A 16 1.97 3.65 15.21
CA ASP A 16 3.01 3.27 16.17
C ASP A 16 3.43 1.79 16.11
N GLU A 17 2.59 0.90 15.54
CA GLU A 17 2.87 -0.55 15.46
C GLU A 17 3.02 -1.09 14.02
N ALA A 18 2.86 -0.22 13.02
CA ALA A 18 2.94 -0.62 11.61
C ALA A 18 4.33 -0.29 11.05
N THR A 19 5.01 -1.28 10.50
CA THR A 19 6.26 -1.05 9.77
C THR A 19 5.96 -0.31 8.48
N GLU A 20 6.69 0.78 8.22
CA GLU A 20 6.58 1.56 6.99
C GLU A 20 7.70 1.19 6.01
N ILE A 21 7.34 1.05 4.73
CA ILE A 21 8.31 1.00 3.62
C ILE A 21 7.99 2.12 2.64
N ALA A 22 8.91 3.06 2.52
CA ALA A 22 8.89 4.08 1.48
C ALA A 22 9.31 3.48 0.12
N VAL A 23 8.52 3.78 -0.90
CA VAL A 23 8.76 3.40 -2.29
C VAL A 23 8.68 4.66 -3.14
N ASP A 24 9.82 5.06 -3.71
CA ASP A 24 9.85 6.14 -4.69
C ASP A 24 9.24 5.66 -6.02
N LEU A 25 8.39 6.49 -6.61
CA LEU A 25 7.70 6.23 -7.87
C LEU A 25 8.03 7.36 -8.86
N ARG A 26 8.03 7.03 -10.15
CA ARG A 26 8.38 7.99 -11.20
C ARG A 26 7.54 9.27 -11.14
N GLY A 27 8.13 10.39 -11.55
CA GLY A 27 7.39 11.64 -11.76
C GLY A 27 6.93 12.31 -10.46
N GLY A 28 7.75 12.28 -9.40
CA GLY A 28 7.43 12.93 -8.12
C GLY A 28 6.33 12.21 -7.32
N TRP A 29 6.03 10.97 -7.68
CA TRP A 29 5.12 10.11 -6.93
C TRP A 29 5.90 9.37 -5.84
N SER A 30 5.28 9.17 -4.69
CA SER A 30 5.86 8.41 -3.60
C SER A 30 4.78 7.54 -2.97
N CYS A 31 5.18 6.38 -2.45
CA CYS A 31 4.27 5.46 -1.79
C CYS A 31 4.84 5.04 -0.44
N ALA A 32 4.08 5.26 0.63
CA ALA A 32 4.40 4.81 1.98
C ALA A 32 3.53 3.60 2.30
N PHE A 33 4.15 2.42 2.35
CA PHE A 33 3.45 1.17 2.66
C PHE A 33 3.53 0.84 4.14
N HIS A 34 2.43 1.05 4.86
CA HIS A 34 2.27 0.69 6.25
C HIS A 34 1.69 -0.72 6.34
N PHE A 35 2.41 -1.65 6.93
CA PHE A 35 1.95 -3.04 7.06
C PHE A 35 2.15 -3.60 8.46
N LYS A 36 1.37 -4.64 8.75
CA LYS A 36 1.50 -5.45 9.96
C LYS A 36 1.51 -6.92 9.63
N GLN A 37 2.23 -7.69 10.43
CA GLN A 37 2.12 -9.14 10.42
C GLN A 37 0.86 -9.53 11.20
N THR A 38 0.04 -10.41 10.62
CA THR A 38 -1.15 -10.97 11.27
C THR A 38 -0.76 -12.12 12.19
N ALA A 39 -1.64 -12.48 13.13
CA ALA A 39 -1.42 -13.63 14.02
C ALA A 39 -1.18 -14.97 13.28
N SER A 40 -1.64 -15.07 12.03
CA SER A 40 -1.41 -16.20 11.13
C SER A 40 -0.05 -16.18 10.41
N GLY A 41 0.79 -15.18 10.66
CA GLY A 41 2.09 -15.00 10.00
C GLY A 41 2.02 -14.33 8.62
N SER A 42 0.83 -13.95 8.15
CA SER A 42 0.62 -13.25 6.88
C SER A 42 0.84 -11.74 7.03
N TYR A 43 0.98 -11.00 5.93
CA TYR A 43 1.25 -9.56 5.95
C TYR A 43 0.12 -8.79 5.25
N ALA A 44 -0.44 -7.79 5.92
CA ALA A 44 -1.50 -6.93 5.37
C ALA A 44 -1.26 -5.47 5.75
N GLY A 45 -1.76 -4.53 4.94
CA GLY A 45 -1.43 -3.14 5.15
C GLY A 45 -2.14 -2.15 4.23
N VAL A 46 -1.79 -0.88 4.39
CA VAL A 46 -2.27 0.22 3.55
C VAL A 46 -1.07 0.96 2.96
N ALA A 47 -1.04 1.07 1.64
CA ALA A 47 -0.10 1.87 0.88
C ALA A 47 -0.68 3.25 0.61
N GLU A 48 -0.13 4.28 1.23
CA GLU A 48 -0.49 5.66 0.96
C GLU A 48 0.31 6.18 -0.21
N ILE A 49 -0.36 6.84 -1.16
CA ILE A 49 0.27 7.38 -2.35
C ILE A 49 0.20 8.90 -2.29
N ALA A 50 1.35 9.54 -2.44
CA ALA A 50 1.51 10.97 -2.56
C ALA A 50 2.11 11.36 -3.92
N HIS A 51 1.81 12.57 -4.37
CA HIS A 51 2.41 13.19 -5.54
C HIS A 51 2.87 14.60 -5.16
N HIS A 52 4.17 14.89 -5.30
CA HIS A 52 4.81 16.12 -4.83
C HIS A 52 4.42 16.47 -3.38
N GLY A 53 4.50 15.48 -2.48
CA GLY A 53 4.18 15.64 -1.06
C GLY A 53 2.68 15.77 -0.73
N ARG A 54 1.78 15.75 -1.73
CA ARG A 54 0.32 15.77 -1.49
C ARG A 54 -0.26 14.37 -1.59
N ARG A 55 -0.95 13.92 -0.54
CA ARG A 55 -1.69 12.64 -0.52
C ARG A 55 -2.73 12.62 -1.64
N ARG A 56 -2.67 11.62 -2.52
CA ARG A 56 -3.57 11.44 -3.67
C ARG A 56 -4.49 10.24 -3.51
N GLY A 57 -4.13 9.28 -2.66
CA GLY A 57 -4.99 8.16 -2.34
C GLY A 57 -4.29 7.11 -1.49
N SER A 58 -5.01 6.02 -1.22
CA SER A 58 -4.53 4.89 -0.45
C SER A 58 -4.93 3.58 -1.11
N LEU A 59 -4.11 2.55 -0.97
CA LEU A 59 -4.37 1.20 -1.43
C LEU A 59 -4.35 0.23 -0.27
N VAL A 60 -5.41 -0.54 -0.13
CA VAL A 60 -5.46 -1.62 0.84
C VAL A 60 -4.82 -2.86 0.21
N ILE A 61 -3.77 -3.35 0.84
CA ILE A 61 -3.13 -4.62 0.51
C ILE A 61 -3.67 -5.67 1.47
N MET A 62 -4.54 -6.53 0.94
CA MET A 62 -5.08 -7.68 1.65
C MET A 62 -3.97 -8.65 2.05
N GLN A 63 -4.26 -9.56 2.97
CA GLN A 63 -3.32 -10.56 3.48
C GLN A 63 -2.51 -11.23 2.36
N GLN A 64 -1.20 -11.06 2.42
CA GLN A 64 -0.22 -11.73 1.58
C GLN A 64 0.55 -12.77 2.39
N PRO A 65 0.98 -13.87 1.76
CA PRO A 65 1.63 -14.98 2.47
C PRO A 65 3.02 -14.62 3.03
N SER A 66 3.65 -13.56 2.51
CA SER A 66 4.97 -13.11 2.96
C SER A 66 5.08 -11.59 2.87
N LEU A 67 6.07 -11.03 3.57
CA LEU A 67 6.40 -9.61 3.52
C LEU A 67 6.77 -9.18 2.09
N ASP A 68 7.63 -9.95 1.42
CA ASP A 68 8.04 -9.66 0.05
C ASP A 68 6.83 -9.62 -0.90
N ALA A 69 5.89 -10.56 -0.76
CA ALA A 69 4.65 -10.55 -1.53
C ALA A 69 3.78 -9.31 -1.26
N ALA A 70 3.68 -8.87 0.01
CA ALA A 70 2.99 -7.63 0.38
C ALA A 70 3.63 -6.40 -0.27
N VAL A 71 4.97 -6.30 -0.20
CA VAL A 71 5.73 -5.19 -0.79
C VAL A 71 5.64 -5.21 -2.31
N ALA A 72 5.80 -6.37 -2.95
CA ALA A 72 5.66 -6.52 -4.39
C ALA A 72 4.26 -6.11 -4.85
N ARG A 73 3.22 -6.49 -4.09
CA ARG A 73 1.83 -6.10 -4.39
C ARG A 73 1.61 -4.60 -4.21
N ALA A 74 2.13 -4.00 -3.13
CA ALA A 74 2.08 -2.57 -2.90
C ALA A 74 2.76 -1.79 -4.04
N LYS A 75 3.98 -2.19 -4.43
CA LYS A 75 4.73 -1.60 -5.55
C LYS A 75 3.98 -1.74 -6.87
N LEU A 76 3.48 -2.93 -7.20
CA LEU A 76 2.75 -3.18 -8.45
C LEU A 76 1.49 -2.30 -8.52
N ARG A 77 0.68 -2.31 -7.46
CA ARG A 77 -0.58 -1.57 -7.44
C ARG A 77 -0.36 -0.07 -7.41
N ALA A 78 0.68 0.41 -6.71
CA ALA A 78 1.04 1.81 -6.72
C ALA A 78 1.52 2.26 -8.11
N LYS A 79 2.33 1.46 -8.81
CA LYS A 79 2.68 1.72 -10.21
C LYS A 79 1.46 1.78 -11.12
N GLN A 80 0.48 0.87 -10.95
CA GLN A 80 -0.77 0.91 -11.70
C GLN A 80 -1.58 2.19 -11.40
N PHE A 81 -1.66 2.59 -10.13
CA PHE A 81 -2.33 3.81 -9.68
C PHE A 81 -1.70 5.08 -10.26
N VAL A 82 -0.37 5.12 -10.33
CA VAL A 82 0.37 6.20 -10.98
C VAL A 82 0.11 6.18 -12.48
N SER A 83 0.28 5.04 -13.15
CA SER A 83 0.05 4.94 -14.60
C SER A 83 -1.37 5.32 -15.05
N SER A 84 -2.40 5.10 -14.23
CA SER A 84 -3.76 5.54 -14.56
C SER A 84 -4.03 7.03 -14.34
N ARG A 85 -3.19 7.72 -13.55
CA ARG A 85 -3.36 9.15 -13.20
C ARG A 85 -2.31 10.08 -13.78
N SER A 86 -1.15 9.53 -14.11
CA SER A 86 -0.18 10.10 -15.02
C SER A 86 -0.20 9.19 -16.25
N PRO A 87 -1.16 9.37 -17.19
CA PRO A 87 -0.87 8.92 -18.53
C PRO A 87 0.49 9.53 -18.87
N LEU A 88 1.44 8.69 -19.29
CA LEU A 88 2.67 9.17 -19.91
C LEU A 88 2.23 10.33 -20.79
N ALA A 89 2.72 11.54 -20.51
CA ALA A 89 2.45 12.71 -21.33
C ALA A 89 2.61 12.22 -22.77
N HIS A 90 1.48 12.08 -23.45
CA HIS A 90 1.49 11.83 -24.87
C HIS A 90 2.15 13.08 -25.41
N ILE A 91 3.42 12.95 -25.81
CA ILE A 91 4.09 13.95 -26.62
C ILE A 91 3.48 13.71 -28.00
N PRO A 92 2.56 14.55 -28.50
CA PRO A 92 2.21 14.48 -29.90
C PRO A 92 3.46 14.89 -30.69
N THR A 93 3.95 13.99 -31.53
CA THR A 93 4.88 14.33 -32.62
C THR A 93 4.10 14.96 -33.75
#